data_AF-A0A958D4P9-F1
#
_entry.id   AF-A0A958D4P9-F1
#
_cell.length_a   1.000
_cell.length_b   1.000
_cell.length_c   1.000
_cell.angle_alpha   90.00
_cell.angle_beta   90.00
_cell.angle_gamma   90.00
#
_symmetry.space_group_name_H-M   'P 1'
#
loop_
_entity.id
_entity.type
_entity.pdbx_description
1 polymer ?
#
loop_
_entity_poly.entity_id
_entity_poly.type
_entity_poly.pdbx_seq_one_letter_code
_entity_poly.pdbx_strand_id
1 'polypeptide(L)'
;GLGLLVAVATPMIEEVIKSLGVPLAASLRPVSRAQAFAFGLIAGAGFSLTEALFYGLAGLPHEWAMPVLTRAATVVIHGAATGLLGIAWYEALHRRTWRFVAYAVAGIGLHGLWNTLGGMLALASFSVMGQSGGPGEAISAGLNAAVIFLLVATWCLALGVIIWQARQVVRLSAQVVDTIAG
;
A
#
# COMPACT_ATOMS: atom_id res chain seq x y z
N GLY A 1 4.05 22.40 1.78
CA GLY A 1 5.39 21.96 1.34
C GLY A 1 5.62 20.51 1.72
N LEU A 2 6.02 20.24 2.96
CA LEU A 2 6.41 18.90 3.44
C LEU A 2 5.26 17.87 3.43
N GLY A 3 4.06 18.26 3.85
CA GLY A 3 2.89 17.35 3.86
C GLY A 3 2.52 16.81 2.46
N LEU A 4 2.62 17.63 1.41
CA LEU A 4 2.36 17.20 0.03
C LEU A 4 3.44 16.24 -0.48
N LEU A 5 4.70 16.49 -0.12
CA LEU A 5 5.82 15.60 -0.45
C LEU A 5 5.60 14.22 0.18
N VAL A 6 5.35 14.17 1.49
CA VAL A 6 5.17 12.94 2.25
C VAL A 6 3.87 12.22 1.82
N ALA A 7 2.75 12.93 1.72
CA ALA A 7 1.44 12.30 1.49
C ALA A 7 1.19 11.87 0.04
N VAL A 8 1.82 12.54 -0.95
CA VAL A 8 1.45 12.37 -2.36
C VAL A 8 2.67 12.10 -3.25
N ALA A 9 3.67 12.98 -3.23
CA ALA A 9 4.78 12.87 -4.17
C ALA A 9 5.63 11.62 -3.93
N THR A 10 6.01 11.37 -2.67
CA THR A 10 6.81 10.19 -2.29
C THR A 10 6.06 8.89 -2.60
N PRO A 11 4.81 8.68 -2.15
CA PRO A 11 4.02 7.50 -2.53
C PRO A 11 3.88 7.34 -4.04
N MET A 12 3.61 8.42 -4.77
CA MET A 12 3.47 8.34 -6.24
C MET A 12 4.77 7.86 -6.91
N ILE A 13 5.90 8.48 -6.58
CA ILE A 13 7.20 8.12 -7.16
C ILE A 13 7.54 6.67 -6.82
N GLU A 14 7.38 6.30 -5.56
CA GLU A 14 7.63 4.96 -5.07
C GLU A 14 6.79 3.90 -5.78
N GLU A 15 5.47 4.07 -5.84
CA GLU A 15 4.58 3.08 -6.42
C GLU A 15 4.78 2.97 -7.95
N VAL A 16 5.08 4.08 -8.62
CA VAL A 16 5.43 4.06 -10.05
C VAL A 16 6.71 3.25 -10.26
N ILE A 17 7.79 3.53 -9.52
CA ILE A 17 9.07 2.83 -9.68
C ILE A 17 8.92 1.33 -9.40
N LYS A 18 8.27 0.96 -8.27
CA LYS A 18 8.07 -0.45 -7.88
C LYS A 18 7.31 -1.24 -8.95
N SER A 19 6.36 -0.60 -9.64
CA SER A 19 5.48 -1.26 -10.61
C SER A 19 6.04 -1.32 -12.05
N LEU A 20 7.16 -0.66 -12.35
CA LEU A 20 7.78 -0.68 -13.70
C LEU A 20 8.16 -2.08 -14.19
N GLY A 21 8.28 -3.06 -13.29
CA GLY A 21 8.48 -4.46 -13.66
C GLY A 21 7.39 -5.01 -14.59
N VAL A 22 6.16 -4.47 -14.54
CA VAL A 22 5.05 -4.90 -15.41
C VAL A 22 5.26 -4.51 -16.88
N PRO A 23 5.41 -3.22 -17.24
CA PRO A 23 5.68 -2.85 -18.63
C PRO A 23 7.00 -3.42 -19.16
N LEU A 24 8.02 -3.55 -18.30
CA LEU A 24 9.27 -4.22 -18.69
C LEU A 24 9.04 -5.69 -19.03
N ALA A 25 8.33 -6.45 -18.18
CA ALA A 25 7.98 -7.84 -18.49
C ALA A 25 7.12 -7.96 -19.74
N ALA A 26 6.18 -7.01 -19.95
CA ALA A 26 5.31 -6.98 -21.12
C ALA A 26 6.06 -6.73 -22.44
N SER A 27 7.19 -6.02 -22.40
CA SER A 27 8.07 -5.84 -23.57
C SER A 27 8.77 -7.13 -24.02
N LEU A 28 8.89 -8.11 -23.13
CA LEU A 28 9.53 -9.40 -23.43
C LEU A 28 8.51 -10.47 -23.83
N ARG A 29 7.33 -10.47 -23.21
CA ARG A 29 6.24 -11.43 -23.47
C ARG A 29 4.90 -10.87 -23.02
N PRO A 30 3.77 -11.35 -23.59
CA PRO A 30 2.45 -10.97 -23.10
C PRO A 30 2.29 -11.25 -21.60
N VAL A 31 1.79 -10.24 -20.87
CA VAL A 31 1.52 -10.33 -19.42
C VAL A 31 0.01 -10.30 -19.20
N SER A 32 -0.51 -11.30 -18.49
CA SER A 32 -1.92 -11.32 -18.10
C SER A 32 -2.21 -10.34 -16.98
N ARG A 33 -3.47 -9.92 -16.81
CA ARG A 33 -3.89 -9.02 -15.72
C ARG A 33 -3.53 -9.58 -14.34
N ALA A 34 -3.65 -10.90 -14.18
CA ALA A 34 -3.29 -11.61 -12.94
C ALA A 34 -1.78 -11.53 -12.66
N GLN A 35 -0.96 -11.76 -13.69
CA GLN A 35 0.50 -11.62 -13.58
C GLN A 35 0.90 -10.18 -13.27
N ALA A 36 0.27 -9.19 -13.90
CA ALA A 36 0.53 -7.78 -13.64
C ALA A 36 0.24 -7.41 -12.17
N PHE A 37 -0.89 -7.88 -11.63
CA PHE A 37 -1.19 -7.72 -10.20
C PHE A 37 -0.15 -8.41 -9.31
N ALA A 38 0.20 -9.66 -9.62
CA ALA A 38 1.14 -10.45 -8.83
C ALA A 38 2.56 -9.84 -8.83
N PHE A 39 3.05 -9.38 -9.98
CA PHE A 39 4.34 -8.69 -10.09
C PHE A 39 4.36 -7.41 -9.25
N GLY A 40 3.29 -6.61 -9.33
CA GLY A 40 3.15 -5.44 -8.48
C GLY A 40 3.13 -5.80 -6.99
N LEU A 41 2.31 -6.79 -6.60
CA LEU A 41 2.20 -7.22 -5.20
C LEU A 41 3.54 -7.71 -4.63
N ILE A 42 4.28 -8.52 -5.38
CA ILE A 42 5.60 -9.02 -4.98
C ILE A 42 6.61 -7.87 -4.88
N ALA A 43 6.61 -6.95 -5.85
CA ALA A 43 7.49 -5.79 -5.82
C ALA A 43 7.20 -4.87 -4.62
N GLY A 44 5.93 -4.61 -4.32
CA GLY A 44 5.51 -3.83 -3.16
C GLY A 44 5.90 -4.48 -1.83
N ALA A 45 5.67 -5.79 -1.70
CA ALA A 45 6.08 -6.55 -0.51
C ALA A 45 7.61 -6.56 -0.34
N GLY A 46 8.36 -6.77 -1.42
CA GLY A 46 9.82 -6.73 -1.43
C GLY A 46 10.36 -5.35 -1.03
N PHE A 47 9.78 -4.28 -1.57
CA PHE A 47 10.14 -2.91 -1.19
C PHE A 47 9.88 -2.66 0.29
N SER A 48 8.72 -3.06 0.82
CA SER A 48 8.39 -2.86 2.24
C SER A 48 9.34 -3.62 3.16
N LEU A 49 9.76 -4.83 2.76
CA LEU A 49 10.82 -5.56 3.47
C LEU A 49 12.15 -4.80 3.44
N THR A 50 12.58 -4.32 2.27
CA THR A 50 13.79 -3.51 2.14
C THR A 50 13.73 -2.25 3.01
N GLU A 51 12.61 -1.54 2.98
CA GLU A 51 12.40 -0.34 3.80
C GLU A 51 12.48 -0.65 5.30
N ALA A 52 11.84 -1.75 5.75
CA ALA A 52 11.90 -2.19 7.14
C ALA A 52 13.34 -2.53 7.57
N LEU A 53 14.14 -3.14 6.69
CA LEU A 53 15.56 -3.44 6.95
C LEU A 53 16.40 -2.15 7.09
N PHE A 54 16.21 -1.17 6.19
CA PHE A 54 16.91 0.12 6.30
C PHE A 54 16.51 0.88 7.56
N TYR A 55 15.23 0.81 7.96
CA TYR A 55 14.78 1.37 9.22
C TYR A 55 15.45 0.69 10.42
N GLY A 56 15.55 -0.64 10.41
CA GLY A 56 16.27 -1.38 11.45
C GLY A 56 17.76 -1.03 11.51
N LEU A 57 18.41 -0.87 10.35
CA LEU A 57 19.81 -0.45 10.24
C LEU A 57 20.06 0.98 10.75
N ALA A 58 19.11 1.88 10.57
CA ALA A 58 19.18 3.25 11.09
C ALA A 58 19.09 3.34 12.61
N GLY A 59 18.82 2.22 13.29
CA GLY A 59 18.73 2.09 14.74
C GLY A 59 17.30 1.81 15.18
N LEU A 60 17.09 0.64 15.80
CA LEU A 60 15.83 0.33 16.46
C LEU A 60 15.75 1.09 17.80
N PRO A 61 14.63 1.76 18.09
CA PRO A 61 14.42 2.39 19.39
C PRO A 61 14.31 1.32 20.50
N HIS A 62 14.54 1.71 21.75
CA HIS A 62 14.33 0.83 22.91
C HIS A 62 12.90 0.23 22.92
N GLU A 63 11.91 1.00 22.47
CA GLU A 63 10.53 0.56 22.24
C GLU A 63 10.32 0.12 20.78
N TRP A 64 11.00 -0.95 20.37
CA TRP A 64 11.02 -1.41 18.98
C TRP A 64 9.71 -2.10 18.52
N ALA A 65 8.92 -2.63 19.44
CA ALA A 65 7.79 -3.51 19.10
C ALA A 65 6.73 -2.82 18.23
N MET A 66 6.27 -1.62 18.61
CA MET A 66 5.25 -0.89 17.85
C MET A 66 5.75 -0.40 16.48
N PRO A 67 6.96 0.18 16.35
CA PRO A 67 7.55 0.46 15.04
C PRO A 67 7.66 -0.79 14.15
N VAL A 68 8.12 -1.91 14.68
CA VAL A 68 8.25 -3.18 13.92
C VAL A 68 6.88 -3.69 13.49
N LEU A 69 5.87 -3.67 14.36
CA LEU A 69 4.51 -4.09 14.01
C LEU A 69 3.91 -3.21 12.91
N THR A 70 4.10 -1.90 13.01
CA THR A 70 3.63 -0.95 11.99
C THR A 70 4.32 -1.20 10.65
N ARG A 71 5.62 -1.56 10.66
CA ARG A 71 6.37 -1.93 9.46
C ARG A 71 5.95 -3.29 8.88
N ALA A 72 5.57 -4.24 9.71
CA ALA A 72 4.97 -5.48 9.23
C ALA A 72 3.62 -5.22 8.55
N ALA A 73 2.80 -4.31 9.11
CA ALA A 73 1.53 -3.92 8.52
C ALA A 73 1.69 -3.21 7.16
N THR A 74 2.73 -2.40 6.97
CA THR A 74 3.02 -1.73 5.68
C THR A 74 3.22 -2.68 4.51
N VAL A 75 3.64 -3.93 4.74
CA VAL A 75 3.81 -4.93 3.66
C VAL A 75 2.51 -5.15 2.90
N VAL A 76 1.38 -5.21 3.62
CA VAL A 76 0.05 -5.37 3.01
C VAL A 76 -0.34 -4.12 2.22
N ILE A 77 -0.04 -2.94 2.74
CA ILE A 77 -0.33 -1.66 2.08
C ILE A 77 0.44 -1.54 0.77
N HIS A 78 1.76 -1.72 0.80
CA HIS A 78 2.59 -1.65 -0.40
C HIS A 78 2.24 -2.75 -1.40
N GLY A 79 2.03 -3.99 -0.94
CA GLY A 79 1.62 -5.09 -1.80
C GLY A 79 0.30 -4.78 -2.52
N ALA A 80 -0.71 -4.26 -1.81
CA ALA A 80 -1.98 -3.87 -2.41
C ALA A 80 -1.83 -2.67 -3.38
N ALA A 81 -1.15 -1.61 -2.95
CA ALA A 81 -0.96 -0.39 -3.72
C ALA A 81 -0.19 -0.64 -5.02
N THR A 82 0.98 -1.30 -4.92
CA THR A 82 1.81 -1.62 -6.08
C THR A 82 1.11 -2.65 -6.97
N GLY A 83 0.38 -3.61 -6.39
CA GLY A 83 -0.45 -4.56 -7.14
C GLY A 83 -1.51 -3.86 -8.00
N LEU A 84 -2.23 -2.87 -7.45
CA LEU A 84 -3.18 -2.05 -8.20
C LEU A 84 -2.49 -1.27 -9.32
N LEU A 85 -1.30 -0.70 -9.08
CA LEU A 85 -0.53 -0.04 -10.13
C LEU A 85 -0.05 -1.01 -11.22
N GLY A 86 0.27 -2.25 -10.86
CA GLY A 86 0.54 -3.30 -11.83
C GLY A 86 -0.64 -3.53 -12.77
N ILE A 87 -1.87 -3.57 -12.23
CA ILE A 87 -3.09 -3.63 -13.05
C ILE A 87 -3.26 -2.36 -13.88
N ALA A 88 -2.97 -1.17 -13.32
CA ALA A 88 -3.03 0.07 -14.07
C ALA A 88 -2.16 -0.03 -15.33
N TRP A 89 -0.90 -0.46 -15.21
CA TRP A 89 -0.02 -0.69 -16.35
C TRP A 89 -0.61 -1.67 -17.38
N TYR A 90 -1.18 -2.77 -16.91
CA TYR A 90 -1.89 -3.71 -17.79
C TYR A 90 -3.01 -3.03 -18.59
N GLU A 91 -3.86 -2.23 -17.95
CA GLU A 91 -4.94 -1.52 -18.63
C GLU A 91 -4.41 -0.45 -19.61
N ALA A 92 -3.30 0.21 -19.29
CA ALA A 92 -2.63 1.15 -20.19
C ALA A 92 -2.10 0.46 -21.45
N LEU A 93 -1.45 -0.70 -21.30
CA LEU A 93 -0.97 -1.52 -22.42
C LEU A 93 -2.12 -1.99 -23.34
N HIS A 94 -3.33 -2.14 -22.79
CA HIS A 94 -4.55 -2.48 -23.53
C HIS A 94 -5.38 -1.26 -23.93
N ARG A 95 -4.79 -0.05 -23.90
CA ARG A 95 -5.41 1.23 -24.33
C ARG A 95 -6.68 1.61 -23.56
N ARG A 96 -6.86 1.12 -22.35
CA ARG A 96 -8.01 1.42 -21.47
C ARG A 96 -7.64 2.51 -20.46
N THR A 97 -7.45 3.73 -20.98
CA THR A 97 -6.93 4.90 -20.25
C THR A 97 -7.71 5.22 -18.98
N TRP A 98 -9.05 5.18 -19.00
CA TRP A 98 -9.86 5.42 -17.81
C TRP A 98 -9.58 4.41 -16.69
N ARG A 99 -9.43 3.13 -17.04
CA ARG A 99 -9.14 2.08 -16.06
C ARG A 99 -7.72 2.20 -15.53
N PHE A 100 -6.76 2.62 -16.35
CA PHE A 100 -5.42 2.97 -15.89
C PHE A 100 -5.50 4.05 -14.80
N VAL A 101 -6.17 5.17 -15.07
CA VAL A 101 -6.29 6.27 -14.10
C VAL A 101 -6.96 5.80 -12.81
N ALA A 102 -8.07 5.05 -12.92
CA ALA A 102 -8.79 4.55 -11.75
C ALA A 102 -7.91 3.66 -10.85
N TYR A 103 -7.18 2.70 -11.42
CA TYR A 103 -6.30 1.83 -10.64
C TYR A 103 -5.05 2.56 -10.13
N ALA A 104 -4.50 3.50 -10.91
CA ALA A 104 -3.35 4.30 -10.49
C ALA A 104 -3.71 5.18 -9.27
N VAL A 105 -4.84 5.90 -9.35
CA VAL A 105 -5.36 6.72 -8.26
C VAL A 105 -5.69 5.87 -7.04
N ALA A 106 -6.31 4.70 -7.22
CA ALA A 106 -6.62 3.80 -6.11
C ALA A 106 -5.35 3.30 -5.39
N GLY A 107 -4.32 2.87 -6.14
CA GLY A 107 -3.07 2.39 -5.56
C GLY A 107 -2.28 3.49 -4.85
N ILE A 108 -2.03 4.62 -5.54
CA ILE A 108 -1.31 5.76 -4.96
C ILE A 108 -2.08 6.35 -3.79
N GLY A 109 -3.41 6.46 -3.90
CA GLY A 109 -4.27 6.96 -2.83
C GLY A 109 -4.26 6.08 -1.59
N LEU A 110 -4.25 4.74 -1.76
CA LEU A 110 -4.16 3.81 -0.63
C LEU A 110 -2.84 3.97 0.14
N HIS A 111 -1.72 4.04 -0.57
CA HIS A 111 -0.42 4.26 0.05
C HIS A 111 -0.31 5.67 0.66
N GLY A 112 -0.73 6.70 -0.08
CA GLY A 112 -0.73 8.08 0.42
C GLY A 112 -1.58 8.27 1.67
N LEU A 113 -2.75 7.62 1.75
CA LEU A 113 -3.61 7.64 2.93
C LEU A 113 -2.90 7.00 4.12
N TRP A 114 -2.31 5.81 3.95
CA TRP A 114 -1.54 5.17 5.01
C TRP A 114 -0.40 6.06 5.51
N ASN A 115 0.38 6.63 4.60
CA ASN A 115 1.52 7.48 4.96
C ASN A 115 1.09 8.77 5.66
N THR A 116 -0.03 9.36 5.22
CA THR A 116 -0.62 10.54 5.86
C THR A 116 -1.06 10.23 7.29
N LEU A 117 -1.81 9.14 7.49
CA LEU A 117 -2.29 8.74 8.80
C LEU A 117 -1.14 8.35 9.75
N GLY A 118 -0.13 7.64 9.25
CA GLY A 118 1.08 7.32 10.02
C GLY A 118 1.86 8.57 10.43
N GLY A 119 2.02 9.52 9.50
CA GLY A 119 2.64 10.82 9.79
C GLY A 119 1.85 11.65 10.80
N MET A 120 0.52 11.67 10.70
CA MET A 120 -0.35 12.33 11.67
C MET A 120 -0.21 11.71 13.07
N LEU A 121 -0.19 10.38 13.18
CA LEU A 121 0.01 9.69 14.44
C LEU A 121 1.37 10.03 15.07
N ALA A 122 2.43 10.07 14.25
CA ALA A 122 3.75 10.47 14.71
C ALA A 122 3.78 11.92 15.23
N LEU A 123 3.22 12.87 14.47
CA LEU A 123 3.14 14.28 14.87
C LEU A 123 2.30 14.48 16.13
N ALA A 124 1.15 13.81 16.23
CA ALA A 124 0.28 13.87 17.40
C ALA A 124 1.01 13.35 18.65
N SER A 125 1.79 12.28 18.52
CA SER A 125 2.61 11.73 19.62
C SER A 125 3.65 12.73 20.14
N PHE A 126 4.26 13.54 19.27
CA PHE A 126 5.15 14.62 19.69
C PHE A 126 4.43 15.78 20.39
N SER A 127 3.20 16.12 19.98
CA SER A 127 2.45 17.25 20.54
C SER A 127 1.98 17.06 21.98
N VAL A 128 1.90 15.81 22.45
CA VAL A 128 1.51 15.45 23.82
C VAL A 128 2.73 15.34 24.75
N MET A 129 3.94 15.32 24.19
CA MET A 129 5.19 15.24 24.95
C MET A 129 5.39 16.52 25.77
N GLY A 130 5.04 16.47 27.06
CA GLY A 130 5.12 17.61 27.99
C GLY A 130 3.78 18.22 28.40
N GLN A 131 2.64 17.71 27.90
CA GLN A 131 1.32 18.02 28.44
C GLN A 131 0.94 16.97 29.50
N SER A 132 0.55 17.40 30.70
CA SER A 132 0.04 16.50 31.73
C SER A 132 -1.24 17.05 32.36
N GLY A 133 -2.33 16.29 32.26
CA GLY A 133 -3.61 16.56 32.90
C GLY A 133 -4.47 17.61 32.19
N GLY A 134 -5.76 17.29 32.01
CA GLY A 134 -6.80 18.22 31.58
C GLY A 134 -7.47 17.89 30.24
N PRO A 135 -8.38 18.74 29.75
CA PRO A 135 -9.17 18.47 28.54
C PRO A 135 -8.33 18.25 27.27
N GLY A 136 -7.16 18.89 27.16
CA GLY A 136 -6.25 18.76 26.01
C GLY A 136 -5.68 17.34 25.86
N GLU A 137 -5.43 16.64 26.96
CA GLU A 137 -4.96 15.25 26.96
C GLU A 137 -6.05 14.31 26.45
N ALA A 138 -7.29 14.47 26.95
CA ALA A 138 -8.44 13.68 26.51
C ALA A 138 -8.75 13.87 25.01
N ILE A 139 -8.68 15.12 24.52
CA ILE A 139 -8.85 15.42 23.09
C ILE A 139 -7.75 14.74 22.26
N SER A 140 -6.50 14.85 22.68
CA SER A 140 -5.36 14.25 21.97
C SER A 140 -5.45 12.72 21.94
N ALA A 141 -5.86 12.09 23.05
CA ALA A 141 -6.11 10.66 23.12
C ALA A 141 -7.23 10.23 22.16
N GLY A 142 -8.34 10.99 22.11
CA GLY A 142 -9.44 10.73 21.18
C GLY A 142 -9.02 10.83 19.71
N LEU A 143 -8.22 11.84 19.36
CA LEU A 143 -7.66 12.00 18.00
C LEU A 143 -6.73 10.84 17.63
N ASN A 144 -5.83 10.44 18.54
CA ASN A 144 -4.94 9.29 18.32
C ASN A 144 -5.73 8.00 18.09
N ALA A 145 -6.77 7.75 18.89
CA ALA A 145 -7.64 6.59 18.73
C ALA A 145 -8.35 6.61 17.37
N ALA A 146 -8.83 7.77 16.93
CA ALA A 146 -9.45 7.91 15.61
C ALA A 146 -8.46 7.63 14.46
N VAL A 147 -7.23 8.13 14.54
CA VAL A 147 -6.19 7.87 13.54
C VAL A 147 -5.81 6.38 13.49
N ILE A 148 -5.66 5.72 14.64
CA ILE A 148 -5.39 4.28 14.72
C ILE A 148 -6.54 3.48 14.09
N PHE A 149 -7.79 3.84 14.37
CA PHE A 149 -8.95 3.21 13.75
C PHE A 149 -8.91 3.33 12.22
N LEU A 150 -8.58 4.51 11.69
CA LEU A 150 -8.46 4.74 10.25
C LEU A 150 -7.29 3.95 9.63
N LEU A 151 -6.16 3.81 10.33
CA LEU A 151 -5.04 2.96 9.89
C LEU A 151 -5.48 1.49 9.77
N VAL A 152 -6.16 0.96 10.80
CA VAL A 152 -6.68 -0.41 10.78
C VAL A 152 -7.71 -0.60 9.66
N ALA A 153 -8.63 0.35 9.47
CA ALA A 153 -9.60 0.30 8.37
C ALA A 153 -8.91 0.30 7.00
N THR A 154 -7.88 1.14 6.82
CA THR A 154 -7.08 1.22 5.59
C THR A 154 -6.33 -0.09 5.33
N TRP A 155 -5.78 -0.70 6.38
CA TRP A 155 -5.11 -2.00 6.29
C TRP A 155 -6.09 -3.12 5.92
N CYS A 156 -7.26 -3.17 6.54
CA CYS A 156 -8.32 -4.12 6.20
C CYS A 156 -8.79 -3.95 4.75
N LEU A 157 -8.91 -2.71 4.27
CA LEU A 157 -9.22 -2.42 2.87
C LEU A 157 -8.13 -2.97 1.94
N ALA A 158 -6.86 -2.71 2.23
CA ALA A 158 -5.72 -3.21 1.45
C ALA A 158 -5.71 -4.75 1.40
N LEU A 159 -5.90 -5.40 2.54
CA LEU A 159 -6.01 -6.85 2.61
C LEU A 159 -7.21 -7.38 1.81
N GLY A 160 -8.35 -6.70 1.91
CA GLY A 160 -9.54 -7.00 1.12
C GLY A 160 -9.29 -6.91 -0.38
N VAL A 161 -8.54 -5.90 -0.85
CA VAL A 161 -8.12 -5.77 -2.25
C VAL A 161 -7.27 -6.98 -2.67
N ILE A 162 -6.27 -7.36 -1.88
CA ILE A 162 -5.42 -8.52 -2.17
C ILE A 162 -6.24 -9.80 -2.29
N ILE A 163 -7.08 -10.07 -1.29
CA ILE A 163 -7.94 -11.26 -1.27
C ILE A 163 -8.90 -11.26 -2.46
N TRP A 164 -9.53 -10.13 -2.75
CA TRP A 164 -10.47 -10.01 -3.86
C TRP A 164 -9.80 -10.30 -5.19
N GLN A 165 -8.63 -9.71 -5.46
CA GLN A 165 -7.91 -9.93 -6.70
C GLN A 165 -7.40 -11.36 -6.82
N ALA A 166 -6.88 -11.94 -5.73
CA ALA A 166 -6.47 -13.35 -5.71
C ALA A 166 -7.64 -14.29 -6.05
N ARG A 167 -8.84 -14.01 -5.52
CA ARG A 167 -10.05 -14.77 -5.85
C ARG A 167 -10.44 -14.66 -7.33
N GLN A 168 -10.29 -13.48 -7.94
CA GLN A 168 -10.56 -13.33 -9.37
C GLN A 168 -9.64 -14.22 -10.22
N VAL A 169 -8.36 -14.33 -9.85
CA VAL A 169 -7.41 -15.21 -10.56
C VAL A 169 -7.85 -16.68 -10.50
N VAL A 170 -8.18 -17.18 -9.29
CA VAL A 170 -8.61 -18.57 -9.10
C VAL A 170 -9.90 -18.88 -9.88
N ARG A 171 -10.87 -17.98 -9.86
CA ARG A 171 -12.15 -18.15 -10.58
C ARG A 171 -11.96 -18.27 -12.09
N LEU A 172 -11.11 -17.42 -12.67
CA LEU A 172 -10.85 -17.45 -14.12
C LEU A 172 -10.15 -18.74 -14.54
N SER A 173 -9.21 -19.24 -13.73
CA SER A 173 -8.54 -20.52 -14.02
C SER A 173 -9.51 -21.71 -14.01
N ALA A 174 -10.46 -21.74 -13.06
CA ALA A 174 -11.46 -22.80 -13.00
C ALA A 174 -12.38 -22.81 -14.24
N GLN A 175 -12.86 -21.64 -14.67
CA GLN A 175 -13.72 -21.52 -15.86
C GLN A 175 -13.05 -22.02 -17.15
N VAL A 176 -11.75 -21.77 -17.31
CA VAL A 176 -10.99 -22.26 -18.48
C VAL A 176 -10.90 -23.79 -18.48
N VAL A 177 -10.67 -24.40 -17.31
CA VAL A 177 -10.61 -25.86 -17.18
C VAL A 177 -11.96 -26.49 -17.52
N ASP A 178 -13.05 -25.95 -16.99
CA ASP A 178 -14.41 -26.45 -17.24
C ASP A 178 -14.79 -26.34 -18.74
N THR A 179 -14.34 -25.27 -19.42
CA THR A 179 -14.60 -25.06 -20.85
C THR A 179 -13.82 -26.03 -21.74
N ILE A 180 -12.65 -26.51 -21.31
CA ILE A 180 -11.84 -27.47 -22.06
C ILE A 180 -12.32 -28.92 -21.81
N ALA A 181 -12.90 -29.18 -20.63
CA ALA A 181 -13.32 -30.51 -20.20
C ALA A 181 -14.75 -30.89 -20.64
N GLY A 182 -15.58 -29.92 -21.06
CA GLY A 182 -16.94 -30.13 -21.59
C GLY A 182 -17.01 -30.03 -23.10
#